data_AF-A0A8K0MXH0-F1
#
_entry.id   AF-A0A8K0MXH0-F1
#
_cell.length_a   1.000
_cell.length_b   1.000
_cell.length_c   1.000
_cell.angle_alpha   90.00
_cell.angle_beta   90.00
_cell.angle_gamma   90.00
#
_symmetry.space_group_name_H-M   'P 1'
#
loop_
_entity.id
_entity.type
_entity.pdbx_description
1 polymer ?
#
loop_
_entity_poly.entity_id
_entity_poly.type
_entity_poly.pdbx_seq_one_letter_code
_entity_poly.pdbx_strand_id
1 'polypeptide(L)'
;MGAAAKVMGPRELRQRTAQRFQEDHRSAEGEAREAVDAAIRHLYSPDLKSGWGIHVVQEVKLLARKVDREGLDAAIQELVDLGLRREVAAESIYKERCIAVNDGPSWVKYMSISGSQEDEHDIITLQYTEEGLLSVDENWDGHAAAFGDDIAIESLATEFKREVFVVQAHGSDAMVDEDNCVFFLPHQPRGQICGPPIFLFMKGTGWCGAGADHYEPLMASPIPLISQEKAAVIL
;
A
#
# COMPACT_ATOMS: atom_id res chain seq x y z
N MET A 1 -23.02 -26.49 17.50
CA MET A 1 -21.56 -26.38 17.69
C MET A 1 -20.98 -25.85 16.39
N GLY A 2 -20.77 -24.54 16.29
CA GLY A 2 -20.16 -23.94 15.11
C GLY A 2 -18.66 -24.25 15.13
N ALA A 3 -18.13 -24.78 14.03
CA ALA A 3 -16.69 -24.85 13.84
C ALA A 3 -16.13 -23.43 14.04
N ALA A 4 -15.18 -23.26 14.95
CA ALA A 4 -14.45 -22.01 15.07
C ALA A 4 -13.82 -21.74 13.70
N ALA A 5 -14.32 -20.72 13.00
CA ALA A 5 -13.72 -20.29 11.75
C ALA A 5 -12.25 -19.99 12.06
N LYS A 6 -11.33 -20.68 11.38
CA LYS A 6 -9.90 -20.43 11.51
C LYS A 6 -9.71 -18.95 11.16
N VAL A 7 -9.29 -18.15 12.15
CA VAL A 7 -9.00 -16.74 11.93
C VAL A 7 -7.85 -16.68 10.95
N MET A 8 -8.11 -16.12 9.76
CA MET A 8 -7.11 -15.92 8.72
C MET A 8 -6.05 -14.96 9.26
N GLY A 9 -4.77 -15.34 9.15
CA GLY A 9 -3.67 -14.49 9.58
C GLY A 9 -3.42 -13.34 8.59
N PRO A 10 -2.78 -12.24 9.02
CA PRO A 10 -2.47 -11.09 8.15
C PRO A 10 -1.66 -11.49 6.89
N ARG A 11 -0.73 -12.43 7.03
CA ARG A 11 0.07 -12.95 5.92
C ARG A 11 -0.77 -13.73 4.91
N GLU A 12 -1.71 -14.55 5.38
CA GLU A 12 -2.61 -15.31 4.50
C GLU A 12 -3.57 -14.36 3.75
N LEU A 13 -4.08 -13.33 4.44
CA LEU A 13 -4.90 -12.29 3.84
C LEU A 13 -4.15 -11.58 2.71
N ARG A 14 -2.92 -11.14 2.98
CA ARG A 14 -2.02 -10.50 2.01
C ARG A 14 -1.75 -11.37 0.78
N GLN A 15 -1.46 -12.66 1.00
CA GLN A 15 -1.23 -13.61 -0.09
C GLN A 15 -2.47 -13.76 -0.98
N ARG A 16 -3.66 -13.85 -0.37
CA ARG A 16 -4.93 -13.92 -1.11
C ARG A 16 -5.20 -12.64 -1.90
N THR A 17 -4.93 -11.47 -1.32
CA THR A 17 -5.01 -10.18 -2.04
C THR A 17 -4.12 -10.16 -3.28
N ALA A 18 -2.84 -10.52 -3.11
CA ALA A 18 -1.87 -10.51 -4.21
C ALA A 18 -2.22 -11.53 -5.30
N GLN A 19 -2.71 -12.72 -4.91
CA GLN A 19 -3.18 -13.75 -5.85
C GLN A 19 -4.42 -13.29 -6.62
N ARG A 20 -5.43 -12.74 -5.93
CA ARG A 20 -6.64 -12.21 -6.57
C ARG A 20 -6.32 -11.13 -7.58
N PHE A 21 -5.50 -10.16 -7.19
CA PHE A 21 -5.01 -9.12 -8.10
C PHE A 21 -4.32 -9.72 -9.33
N GLN A 22 -3.43 -10.70 -9.12
CA GLN A 22 -2.69 -11.34 -10.21
C GLN A 22 -3.62 -12.05 -11.20
N GLU A 23 -4.67 -12.70 -10.72
CA GLU A 23 -5.69 -13.30 -11.58
C GLU A 23 -6.44 -12.24 -12.39
N ASP A 24 -6.92 -11.18 -11.74
CA ASP A 24 -7.62 -10.08 -12.40
C ASP A 24 -6.75 -9.38 -13.45
N HIS A 25 -5.50 -9.09 -13.11
CA HIS A 25 -4.53 -8.44 -14.00
C HIS A 25 -4.20 -9.30 -15.23
N ARG A 26 -4.05 -10.62 -15.05
CA ARG A 26 -3.83 -11.56 -16.17
C ARG A 26 -5.04 -11.70 -17.07
N SER A 27 -6.25 -11.61 -16.51
CA SER A 27 -7.50 -11.67 -17.27
C SER A 27 -7.88 -10.34 -17.92
N ALA A 28 -7.29 -9.22 -17.51
CA ALA A 28 -7.53 -7.91 -18.10
C ALA A 28 -6.95 -7.81 -19.51
N GLU A 29 -7.71 -7.20 -20.42
CA GLU A 29 -7.31 -6.99 -21.80
C GLU A 29 -6.67 -5.60 -21.99
N GLY A 30 -5.67 -5.53 -22.89
CA GLY A 30 -5.05 -4.32 -23.44
C GLY A 30 -5.08 -3.07 -22.55
N GLU A 31 -6.03 -2.18 -22.85
CA GLU A 31 -6.20 -0.86 -22.23
C GLU A 31 -6.48 -0.94 -20.72
N ALA A 32 -7.30 -1.89 -20.26
CA ALA A 32 -7.61 -2.03 -18.84
C ALA A 32 -6.38 -2.47 -18.04
N ARG A 33 -5.56 -3.36 -18.62
CA ARG A 33 -4.31 -3.79 -17.99
C ARG A 33 -3.28 -2.66 -17.96
N GLU A 34 -3.17 -1.91 -19.05
CA GLU A 34 -2.26 -0.77 -19.14
C GLU A 34 -2.66 0.36 -18.18
N ALA A 35 -3.96 0.60 -17.98
CA ALA A 35 -4.45 1.56 -17.00
C ALA A 35 -4.05 1.16 -15.55
N VAL A 36 -4.12 -0.13 -15.22
CA VAL A 36 -3.66 -0.65 -13.92
C VAL A 36 -2.14 -0.49 -13.77
N ASP A 37 -1.37 -0.85 -14.80
CA ASP A 37 0.10 -0.68 -14.77
C ASP A 37 0.50 0.80 -14.64
N ALA A 38 -0.24 1.71 -15.29
CA ALA A 38 -0.04 3.14 -15.16
C ALA A 38 -0.36 3.65 -13.74
N ALA A 39 -1.47 3.18 -13.14
CA ALA A 39 -1.81 3.52 -11.76
C ALA A 39 -0.72 3.05 -10.78
N ILE A 40 -0.23 1.82 -10.92
CA ILE A 40 0.88 1.29 -10.11
C ILE A 40 2.13 2.17 -10.27
N ARG A 41 2.48 2.53 -11.51
CA ARG A 41 3.63 3.41 -11.76
C ARG A 41 3.46 4.76 -11.08
N HIS A 42 2.29 5.38 -11.16
CA HIS A 42 2.07 6.68 -10.52
C HIS A 42 2.17 6.60 -8.98
N LEU A 43 1.77 5.49 -8.38
CA LEU A 43 1.79 5.30 -6.93
C LEU A 43 3.18 4.94 -6.39
N TYR A 44 3.92 4.10 -7.12
CA TYR A 44 5.12 3.43 -6.58
C TYR A 44 6.41 3.77 -7.31
N SER A 45 6.34 4.34 -8.50
CA SER A 45 7.50 4.73 -9.31
C SER A 45 7.18 5.96 -10.19
N PRO A 46 6.77 7.10 -9.57
CA PRO A 46 6.28 8.27 -10.29
C PRO A 46 7.35 8.92 -11.18
N ASP A 47 6.91 9.73 -12.15
CA ASP A 47 7.81 10.57 -12.93
C ASP A 47 8.27 11.79 -12.09
N LEU A 48 9.50 11.71 -11.59
CA LEU A 48 10.16 12.72 -10.78
C LEU A 48 10.33 14.09 -11.48
N LYS A 49 10.02 14.21 -12.78
CA LYS A 49 9.98 15.48 -13.50
C LYS A 49 8.67 16.25 -13.33
N SER A 50 7.68 15.67 -12.65
CA SER A 50 6.33 16.23 -12.52
C SER A 50 5.72 15.90 -11.15
N GLY A 51 4.51 16.40 -10.85
CA GLY A 51 3.74 16.00 -9.66
C GLY A 51 4.07 16.73 -8.34
N TRP A 52 5.05 17.63 -8.33
CA TRP A 52 5.48 18.38 -7.13
C TRP A 52 4.45 19.35 -6.54
N GLY A 53 3.38 19.68 -7.30
CA GLY A 53 2.26 20.48 -6.81
C GLY A 53 1.27 19.73 -5.91
N ILE A 54 1.40 18.40 -5.79
CA ILE A 54 0.51 17.54 -4.97
C ILE A 54 1.16 17.24 -3.62
N HIS A 55 2.44 16.89 -3.61
CA HIS A 55 3.22 16.63 -2.40
C HIS A 55 4.69 17.00 -2.64
N VAL A 56 5.35 17.50 -1.60
CA VAL A 56 6.75 17.97 -1.66
C VAL A 56 7.77 16.84 -1.63
N VAL A 57 7.34 15.63 -1.28
CA VAL A 57 8.14 14.40 -1.32
C VAL A 57 7.48 13.37 -2.24
N GLN A 58 8.26 12.73 -3.09
CA GLN A 58 7.83 11.57 -3.88
C GLN A 58 8.68 10.36 -3.55
N GLU A 59 8.07 9.17 -3.61
CA GLU A 59 8.73 7.93 -3.27
C GLU A 59 8.81 6.99 -4.48
N VAL A 60 9.98 6.39 -4.67
CA VAL A 60 10.17 5.27 -5.62
C VAL A 60 10.43 4.01 -4.81
N LYS A 61 9.55 3.01 -4.95
CA LYS A 61 9.66 1.70 -4.32
C LYS A 61 10.42 0.74 -5.24
N LEU A 62 11.45 0.12 -4.68
CA LEU A 62 12.28 -0.89 -5.33
C LEU A 62 12.28 -2.16 -4.48
N LEU A 63 12.39 -3.31 -5.12
CA LEU A 63 12.47 -4.61 -4.44
C LEU A 63 13.87 -5.17 -4.60
N ALA A 64 14.57 -5.33 -3.47
CA ALA A 64 15.86 -6.00 -3.40
C ALA A 64 15.64 -7.45 -3.00
N ARG A 65 16.15 -8.41 -3.78
CA ARG A 65 16.13 -9.81 -3.33
C ARG A 65 17.06 -9.94 -2.12
N LYS A 66 16.62 -10.61 -1.06
CA LYS A 66 17.43 -10.78 0.16
C LYS A 66 18.78 -11.44 -0.11
N VAL A 67 18.79 -12.40 -1.03
CA VAL A 67 20.00 -13.13 -1.43
C VAL A 67 21.04 -12.25 -2.14
N ASP A 68 20.64 -11.10 -2.68
CA ASP A 68 21.54 -10.19 -3.40
C ASP A 68 22.04 -9.04 -2.51
N ARG A 69 21.56 -8.90 -1.26
CA ARG A 69 21.84 -7.74 -0.38
C ARG A 69 23.33 -7.49 -0.20
N GLU A 70 24.10 -8.53 0.15
CA GLU A 70 25.56 -8.40 0.30
C GLU A 70 26.24 -7.90 -0.98
N GLY A 71 25.77 -8.32 -2.15
CA GLY A 71 26.29 -7.89 -3.45
C GLY A 71 25.91 -6.45 -3.81
N LEU A 72 24.72 -6.00 -3.40
CA LEU A 72 24.30 -4.60 -3.54
C LEU A 72 25.20 -3.72 -2.66
N ASP A 73 25.44 -4.11 -1.42
CA ASP A 73 26.23 -3.34 -0.47
C ASP A 73 27.69 -3.21 -0.88
N ALA A 74 28.27 -4.31 -1.39
CA ALA A 74 29.60 -4.30 -1.97
C ALA A 74 29.70 -3.33 -3.14
N ALA A 75 28.72 -3.33 -4.06
CA ALA A 75 28.72 -2.43 -5.21
C ALA A 75 28.51 -0.96 -4.83
N ILE A 76 27.71 -0.68 -3.79
CA ILE A 76 27.58 0.66 -3.22
C ILE A 76 28.93 1.10 -2.65
N GLN A 77 29.60 0.23 -1.90
CA GLN A 77 30.89 0.54 -1.30
C GLN A 77 31.97 0.79 -2.37
N GLU A 78 31.99 0.04 -3.47
CA GLU A 78 32.90 0.28 -4.60
C GLU A 78 32.74 1.70 -5.17
N LEU A 79 31.51 2.18 -5.35
CA LEU A 79 31.27 3.54 -5.82
C LEU A 79 31.66 4.59 -4.77
N VAL A 80 31.43 4.31 -3.49
CA VAL A 80 31.88 5.18 -2.39
C VAL A 80 33.41 5.29 -2.35
N ASP A 81 34.11 4.18 -2.54
CA ASP A 81 35.57 4.13 -2.58
C ASP A 81 36.15 4.91 -3.78
N LEU A 82 35.38 5.03 -4.86
CA LEU A 82 35.69 5.90 -6.02
C LEU A 82 35.36 7.39 -5.78
N GLY A 83 34.83 7.74 -4.60
CA GLY A 83 34.58 9.11 -4.17
C GLY A 83 33.14 9.60 -4.36
N LEU A 84 32.19 8.72 -4.69
CA LEU A 84 30.77 9.11 -4.71
C LEU A 84 30.22 9.21 -3.29
N ARG A 85 29.25 10.12 -3.08
CA ARG A 85 28.46 10.13 -1.85
C ARG A 85 27.64 8.84 -1.76
N ARG A 86 27.52 8.26 -0.56
CA ARG A 86 26.83 6.99 -0.34
C ARG A 86 25.41 6.99 -0.89
N GLU A 87 24.67 8.08 -0.71
CA GLU A 87 23.28 8.18 -1.14
C GLU A 87 23.16 8.13 -2.67
N VAL A 88 24.08 8.79 -3.38
CA VAL A 88 24.14 8.79 -4.85
C VAL A 88 24.57 7.43 -5.38
N ALA A 89 25.52 6.79 -4.70
CA ALA A 89 25.94 5.41 -5.01
C ALA A 89 24.78 4.42 -4.81
N ALA A 90 24.09 4.50 -3.66
CA ALA A 90 22.94 3.66 -3.33
C ALA A 90 21.80 3.85 -4.33
N GLU A 91 21.43 5.10 -4.63
CA GLU A 91 20.42 5.40 -5.65
C GLU A 91 20.75 4.75 -6.99
N SER A 92 22.00 4.87 -7.43
CA SER A 92 22.46 4.33 -8.71
C SER A 92 22.39 2.80 -8.72
N ILE A 93 22.94 2.13 -7.70
CA ILE A 93 22.97 0.67 -7.60
C ILE A 93 21.56 0.10 -7.45
N TYR A 94 20.73 0.69 -6.60
CA TYR A 94 19.36 0.20 -6.39
C TYR A 94 18.50 0.40 -7.64
N LYS A 95 18.59 1.54 -8.34
CA LYS A 95 17.86 1.72 -9.61
C LYS A 95 18.32 0.76 -10.71
N GLU A 96 19.61 0.40 -10.74
CA GLU A 96 20.16 -0.51 -11.74
C GLU A 96 19.80 -1.97 -11.47
N ARG A 97 19.86 -2.39 -10.20
CA ARG A 97 19.86 -3.82 -9.83
C ARG A 97 18.61 -4.31 -9.12
N CYS A 98 17.81 -3.42 -8.54
CA CYS A 98 16.55 -3.80 -7.89
C CYS A 98 15.37 -3.74 -8.87
N ILE A 99 14.26 -4.36 -8.49
CA ILE A 99 13.04 -4.37 -9.31
C ILE A 99 12.20 -3.14 -8.94
N ALA A 100 11.98 -2.23 -9.87
CA ALA A 100 11.04 -1.14 -9.65
C ALA A 100 9.60 -1.65 -9.58
N VAL A 101 8.81 -1.13 -8.65
CA VAL A 101 7.37 -1.40 -8.55
C VAL A 101 6.66 -0.47 -9.54
N ASN A 102 6.42 -0.93 -10.76
CA ASN A 102 5.93 -0.08 -11.86
C ASN A 102 4.96 -0.78 -12.83
N ASP A 103 4.54 -2.00 -12.50
CA ASP A 103 3.57 -2.82 -13.24
C ASP A 103 2.90 -3.85 -12.31
N GLY A 104 1.87 -4.54 -12.82
CA GLY A 104 1.16 -5.58 -12.06
C GLY A 104 2.07 -6.68 -11.49
N PRO A 105 2.96 -7.32 -12.28
CA PRO A 105 3.86 -8.35 -11.78
C PRO A 105 4.79 -7.90 -10.65
N SER A 106 5.36 -6.69 -10.73
CA SER A 106 6.19 -6.12 -9.67
C SER A 106 5.37 -5.74 -8.44
N TRP A 107 4.15 -5.23 -8.62
CA TRP A 107 3.22 -4.95 -7.52
C TRP A 107 2.83 -6.21 -6.74
N VAL A 108 2.61 -7.35 -7.42
CA VAL A 108 2.34 -8.63 -6.73
C VAL A 108 3.50 -9.03 -5.83
N LYS A 109 4.74 -8.86 -6.29
CA LYS A 109 5.94 -9.13 -5.47
C LYS A 109 6.00 -8.20 -4.28
N TYR A 110 5.80 -6.90 -4.51
CA TYR A 110 5.73 -5.88 -3.45
C TYR A 110 4.68 -6.27 -2.40
N MET A 111 3.42 -6.47 -2.83
CA MET A 111 2.31 -6.75 -1.93
C MET A 111 2.49 -8.06 -1.16
N SER A 112 3.31 -9.00 -1.65
CA SER A 112 3.62 -10.24 -0.94
C SER A 112 4.56 -10.07 0.26
N ILE A 113 5.24 -8.93 0.39
CA ILE A 113 6.17 -8.63 1.49
C ILE A 113 5.38 -8.29 2.74
N SER A 114 5.64 -9.04 3.81
CA SER A 114 4.90 -9.02 5.07
C SER A 114 5.69 -8.48 6.27
N GLY A 115 6.95 -8.08 6.07
CA GLY A 115 7.87 -7.69 7.13
C GLY A 115 8.43 -8.89 7.88
N SER A 116 8.52 -10.04 7.21
CA SER A 116 8.95 -11.31 7.80
C SER A 116 10.29 -11.78 7.24
N GLN A 117 11.03 -12.57 8.02
CA GLN A 117 12.28 -13.18 7.55
C GLN A 117 12.07 -14.11 6.35
N GLU A 118 10.87 -14.67 6.19
CA GLU A 118 10.51 -15.56 5.09
C GLU A 118 10.20 -14.82 3.78
N ASP A 119 10.13 -13.49 3.79
CA ASP A 119 9.90 -12.71 2.57
C ASP A 119 11.12 -12.84 1.64
N GLU A 120 10.88 -12.99 0.34
CA GLU A 120 11.94 -13.15 -0.67
C GLU A 120 12.68 -11.84 -0.96
N HIS A 121 11.98 -10.71 -0.80
CA HIS A 121 12.47 -9.37 -1.12
C HIS A 121 12.33 -8.44 0.09
N ASP A 122 13.25 -7.49 0.20
CA ASP A 122 13.13 -6.30 1.04
C ASP A 122 12.66 -5.10 0.19
N ILE A 123 11.90 -4.20 0.82
CA ILE A 123 11.46 -2.94 0.20
C ILE A 123 12.55 -1.89 0.42
N ILE A 124 13.02 -1.29 -0.67
CA ILE A 124 13.87 -0.10 -0.65
C ILE A 124 13.02 1.09 -1.09
N THR A 125 13.01 2.17 -0.31
CA THR A 125 12.30 3.41 -0.66
C THR A 125 13.31 4.51 -0.93
N LEU A 126 13.31 5.03 -2.16
CA LEU A 126 14.04 6.25 -2.50
C LEU A 126 13.09 7.43 -2.38
N GLN A 127 13.39 8.38 -1.49
CA GLN A 127 12.58 9.58 -1.27
C GLN A 127 13.22 10.76 -1.99
N TYR A 128 12.43 11.51 -2.74
CA TYR A 128 12.87 12.65 -3.53
C TYR A 128 12.10 13.91 -3.16
N THR A 129 12.79 15.04 -3.23
CA THR A 129 12.17 16.36 -3.40
C THR A 129 12.40 16.82 -4.84
N GLU A 130 11.82 17.96 -5.22
CA GLU A 130 12.08 18.57 -6.53
C GLU A 130 13.58 18.84 -6.77
N GLU A 131 14.37 19.02 -5.70
CA GLU A 131 15.81 19.27 -5.77
C GLU A 131 16.65 17.98 -5.97
N GLY A 132 16.04 16.80 -5.83
CA GLY A 132 16.71 15.50 -5.98
C GLY A 132 16.49 14.55 -4.81
N LEU A 133 17.33 13.52 -4.73
CA LEU A 133 17.25 12.49 -3.70
C LEU A 133 17.43 13.11 -2.30
N LEU A 134 16.43 12.89 -1.44
CA LEU A 134 16.41 13.32 -0.05
C LEU A 134 17.00 12.26 0.87
N SER A 135 16.54 11.01 0.73
CA SER A 135 16.87 9.90 1.63
C SER A 135 16.66 8.55 0.96
N VAL A 136 17.32 7.53 1.52
CA VAL A 136 17.17 6.13 1.14
C VAL A 136 16.77 5.36 2.40
N ASP A 137 15.59 4.74 2.37
CA ASP A 137 15.19 3.75 3.38
C ASP A 137 15.48 2.35 2.82
N GLU A 138 16.46 1.68 3.44
CA GLU A 138 17.00 0.40 2.99
C GLU A 138 16.33 -0.81 3.69
N ASN A 139 15.46 -0.59 4.69
CA ASN A 139 14.79 -1.64 5.45
C ASN A 139 15.73 -2.78 5.91
N TRP A 140 16.87 -2.41 6.52
CA TRP A 140 17.92 -3.37 6.92
C TRP A 140 17.43 -4.53 7.80
N ASP A 141 16.45 -4.26 8.66
CA ASP A 141 15.93 -5.26 9.58
C ASP A 141 14.88 -6.18 8.93
N GLY A 142 14.49 -5.92 7.67
CA GLY A 142 13.50 -6.72 6.94
C GLY A 142 12.08 -6.66 7.54
N HIS A 143 11.79 -5.64 8.35
CA HIS A 143 10.52 -5.50 9.06
C HIS A 143 9.46 -4.69 8.30
N ALA A 144 9.85 -3.97 7.24
CA ALA A 144 8.88 -3.26 6.42
C ALA A 144 7.96 -4.26 5.69
N ALA A 145 6.66 -4.02 5.81
CA ALA A 145 5.63 -4.71 5.05
C ALA A 145 5.11 -3.76 3.96
N ALA A 146 4.70 -4.32 2.82
CA ALA A 146 4.04 -3.51 1.80
C ALA A 146 2.70 -2.99 2.32
N PHE A 147 2.39 -1.73 2.08
CA PHE A 147 1.07 -1.20 2.40
C PHE A 147 0.08 -1.49 1.27
N GLY A 148 -1.18 -1.72 1.64
CA GLY A 148 -2.27 -1.88 0.70
C GLY A 148 -2.94 -0.52 0.45
N ASP A 149 -3.13 -0.20 -0.82
CA ASP A 149 -3.89 0.95 -1.32
C ASP A 149 -5.27 0.48 -1.82
N ASP A 150 -5.96 1.34 -2.57
CA ASP A 150 -7.23 0.99 -3.21
C ASP A 150 -7.12 -0.27 -4.10
N ILE A 151 -5.99 -0.53 -4.75
CA ILE A 151 -5.77 -1.74 -5.56
C ILE A 151 -5.89 -2.99 -4.68
N ALA A 152 -5.30 -2.95 -3.49
CA ALA A 152 -5.41 -4.04 -2.52
C ALA A 152 -6.84 -4.20 -1.99
N ILE A 153 -7.55 -3.10 -1.72
CA ILE A 153 -8.93 -3.12 -1.21
C ILE A 153 -9.91 -3.65 -2.27
N GLU A 154 -9.78 -3.25 -3.53
CA GLU A 154 -10.59 -3.78 -4.64
C GLU A 154 -10.37 -5.29 -4.84
N SER A 155 -9.12 -5.73 -4.70
CA SER A 155 -8.76 -7.15 -4.75
C SER A 155 -9.40 -7.91 -3.60
N LEU A 156 -9.39 -7.35 -2.38
CA LEU A 156 -10.08 -7.95 -1.22
C LEU A 156 -11.60 -7.99 -1.40
N ALA A 157 -12.21 -6.91 -1.89
CA ALA A 157 -13.64 -6.86 -2.18
C ALA A 157 -14.02 -8.02 -3.11
N THR A 158 -13.26 -8.20 -4.20
CA THR A 158 -13.45 -9.27 -5.19
C THR A 158 -13.22 -10.66 -4.59
N GLU A 159 -12.14 -10.87 -3.84
CA GLU A 159 -11.82 -12.15 -3.18
C GLU A 159 -12.94 -12.60 -2.24
N PHE A 160 -13.50 -11.68 -1.46
CA PHE A 160 -14.57 -11.99 -0.51
C PHE A 160 -15.98 -11.84 -1.09
N LYS A 161 -16.11 -11.37 -2.35
CA LYS A 161 -17.39 -11.10 -3.02
C LYS A 161 -18.32 -10.21 -2.21
N ARG A 162 -17.74 -9.18 -1.58
CA ARG A 162 -18.44 -8.25 -0.71
C ARG A 162 -17.98 -6.84 -1.05
N GLU A 163 -18.91 -5.91 -1.02
CA GLU A 163 -18.56 -4.49 -1.10
C GLU A 163 -17.74 -4.10 0.13
N VAL A 164 -16.69 -3.33 -0.09
CA VAL A 164 -15.90 -2.73 0.98
C VAL A 164 -16.10 -1.22 0.91
N PHE A 165 -16.47 -0.62 2.03
CA PHE A 165 -16.62 0.82 2.18
C PHE A 165 -15.51 1.30 3.10
N VAL A 166 -14.60 2.09 2.57
CA VAL A 166 -13.60 2.78 3.39
C VAL A 166 -14.19 4.10 3.87
N VAL A 167 -14.24 4.24 5.19
CA VAL A 167 -14.70 5.43 5.90
C VAL A 167 -13.48 6.18 6.38
N GLN A 168 -13.30 7.41 5.91
CA GLN A 168 -12.23 8.29 6.33
C GLN A 168 -12.83 9.50 7.04
N ALA A 169 -12.39 9.76 8.26
CA ALA A 169 -12.72 10.98 8.99
C ALA A 169 -11.44 11.82 9.09
N HIS A 170 -11.37 12.92 8.33
CA HIS A 170 -10.26 13.86 8.45
C HIS A 170 -10.55 14.89 9.52
N GLY A 171 -9.69 14.95 10.54
CA GLY A 171 -9.39 16.20 11.23
C GLY A 171 -8.18 16.84 10.57
N SER A 172 -8.13 18.16 10.43
CA SER A 172 -6.87 18.83 10.11
C SER A 172 -5.86 18.46 11.21
N ASP A 173 -4.80 17.74 10.84
CA ASP A 173 -3.68 17.39 11.74
C ASP A 173 -4.05 16.60 13.01
N ALA A 174 -4.92 15.58 12.89
CA ALA A 174 -5.33 14.74 14.01
C ALA A 174 -6.04 15.50 15.17
N MET A 175 -6.49 16.72 14.91
CA MET A 175 -7.45 17.44 15.76
C MET A 175 -8.82 17.37 15.11
N VAL A 176 -9.80 16.88 15.88
CA VAL A 176 -11.22 16.84 15.49
C VAL A 176 -11.71 18.29 15.45
N ASP A 177 -11.57 18.95 14.30
CA ASP A 177 -12.27 20.21 14.05
C ASP A 177 -13.75 19.91 13.74
N GLU A 178 -14.63 20.80 14.14
CA GLU A 178 -16.09 20.56 14.25
C GLU A 178 -16.79 20.26 12.90
N ASP A 179 -16.11 20.49 11.77
CA ASP A 179 -16.56 20.12 10.42
C ASP A 179 -15.92 18.78 9.98
N ASN A 180 -16.27 17.69 10.65
CA ASN A 180 -15.82 16.34 10.31
C ASN A 180 -16.27 15.95 8.89
N CYS A 181 -15.39 16.14 7.90
CA CYS A 181 -15.60 15.59 6.56
C CYS A 181 -15.44 14.07 6.62
N VAL A 182 -16.56 13.36 6.61
CA VAL A 182 -16.60 11.90 6.45
C VAL A 182 -16.65 11.57 4.96
N PHE A 183 -15.60 10.93 4.45
CA PHE A 183 -15.56 10.42 3.09
C PHE A 183 -15.86 8.92 3.10
N PHE A 184 -16.62 8.50 2.09
CA PHE A 184 -16.91 7.10 1.80
C PHE A 184 -16.32 6.77 0.43
N LEU A 185 -15.36 5.85 0.41
CA LEU A 185 -14.80 5.31 -0.82
C LEU A 185 -15.38 3.89 -0.99
N PRO A 186 -16.28 3.68 -1.98
CA PRO A 186 -16.86 2.37 -2.24
C PRO A 186 -15.96 1.55 -3.17
N HIS A 187 -15.61 0.34 -2.74
CA HIS A 187 -14.89 -0.65 -3.55
C HIS A 187 -15.80 -1.83 -3.85
N GLN A 188 -16.22 -1.93 -5.11
CA GLN A 188 -17.16 -2.95 -5.56
C GLN A 188 -16.42 -4.20 -6.06
N PRO A 189 -16.81 -5.43 -5.65
CA PRO A 189 -16.20 -6.65 -6.16
C PRO A 189 -16.44 -6.81 -7.66
N ARG A 190 -15.47 -7.40 -8.36
CA ARG A 190 -15.72 -7.91 -9.72
C ARG A 190 -16.64 -9.14 -9.62
N GLY A 191 -17.83 -9.04 -10.22
CA GLY A 191 -18.81 -10.13 -10.26
C GLY A 191 -19.95 -9.98 -9.24
N GLN A 192 -20.51 -11.11 -8.79
CA GLN A 192 -21.69 -11.11 -7.93
C GLN A 192 -21.33 -10.83 -6.47
N ILE A 193 -22.11 -9.95 -5.82
CA ILE A 193 -22.05 -9.69 -4.38
C ILE A 193 -22.77 -10.83 -3.64
N CYS A 194 -22.06 -11.48 -2.70
CA CYS A 194 -22.52 -12.68 -1.99
C CYS A 194 -22.67 -12.48 -0.48
N GLY A 195 -22.62 -11.24 0.03
CA GLY A 195 -22.76 -10.97 1.46
C GLY A 195 -22.97 -9.49 1.77
N PRO A 196 -23.21 -9.16 3.06
CA PRO A 196 -23.36 -7.77 3.49
C PRO A 196 -22.07 -6.97 3.27
N PRO A 197 -22.09 -5.64 3.19
CA PRO A 197 -20.86 -4.85 3.05
C PRO A 197 -19.90 -4.99 4.24
N ILE A 198 -18.63 -4.68 4.01
CA ILE A 198 -17.60 -4.51 5.05
C ILE A 198 -17.30 -3.02 5.14
N PHE A 199 -17.21 -2.49 6.36
CA PHE A 199 -16.81 -1.11 6.60
C PHE A 199 -15.43 -1.10 7.24
N LEU A 200 -14.49 -0.39 6.62
CA LEU A 200 -13.14 -0.18 7.14
C LEU A 200 -13.02 1.28 7.53
N PHE A 201 -12.57 1.56 8.74
CA PHE A 201 -12.19 2.90 9.16
C PHE A 201 -10.71 3.11 8.84
N MET A 202 -10.42 4.15 8.06
CA MET A 202 -9.08 4.55 7.68
C MET A 202 -8.60 5.66 8.63
N LYS A 203 -7.67 5.30 9.51
CA LYS A 203 -6.99 6.24 10.39
C LYS A 203 -5.90 6.95 9.59
N GLY A 204 -6.15 8.20 9.21
CA GLY A 204 -5.14 9.05 8.58
C GLY A 204 -4.02 9.35 9.57
N THR A 205 -2.81 8.90 9.29
CA THR A 205 -1.61 9.11 10.13
C THR A 205 -0.89 10.43 9.82
N GLY A 206 -1.61 11.41 9.26
CA GLY A 206 -1.01 12.56 8.58
C GLY A 206 -0.69 12.18 7.15
N TRP A 207 -1.48 12.69 6.20
CA TRP A 207 -1.32 12.40 4.78
C TRP A 207 0.06 12.86 4.30
N CYS A 208 1.02 11.93 4.21
CA CYS A 208 2.37 12.21 3.69
C CYS A 208 2.62 11.60 2.31
N GLY A 209 1.56 11.27 1.55
CA GLY A 209 1.65 10.76 0.18
C GLY A 209 2.37 9.41 0.04
N ALA A 210 2.73 8.76 1.15
CA ALA A 210 3.61 7.60 1.21
C ALA A 210 2.89 6.27 1.59
N GLY A 211 1.55 6.27 1.64
CA GLY A 211 0.75 5.05 1.76
C GLY A 211 0.80 4.33 3.11
N ALA A 212 0.86 5.05 4.23
CA ALA A 212 0.90 4.45 5.58
C ALA A 212 -0.48 4.44 6.30
N ASP A 213 -1.55 4.28 5.53
CA ASP A 213 -2.90 4.33 6.08
C ASP A 213 -3.24 3.05 6.86
N HIS A 214 -3.76 3.25 8.06
CA HIS A 214 -4.13 2.15 8.95
C HIS A 214 -5.62 1.89 8.84
N TYR A 215 -5.99 0.67 8.47
CA TYR A 215 -7.38 0.25 8.36
C TYR A 215 -7.78 -0.62 9.55
N GLU A 216 -8.93 -0.32 10.13
CA GLU A 216 -9.56 -1.16 11.15
C GLU A 216 -11.03 -1.44 10.81
N PRO A 217 -11.57 -2.62 11.17
CA PRO A 217 -12.98 -2.89 10.93
C PRO A 217 -13.86 -1.95 11.75
N LEU A 218 -14.82 -1.30 11.10
CA LEU A 218 -15.80 -0.45 11.76
C LEU A 218 -16.90 -1.34 12.34
N MET A 219 -16.94 -1.43 13.66
CA MET A 219 -17.88 -2.28 14.40
C MET A 219 -18.97 -1.44 15.06
N ALA A 220 -20.20 -1.58 14.59
CA ALA A 220 -21.36 -0.95 15.23
C ALA A 220 -21.80 -1.77 16.45
N SER A 221 -21.97 -1.09 17.59
CA SER A 221 -22.62 -1.67 18.77
C SER A 221 -24.06 -1.20 18.85
N PRO A 222 -25.05 -2.10 18.99
CA PRO A 222 -26.44 -1.68 19.15
C PRO A 222 -26.58 -0.95 20.49
N ILE A 223 -26.87 0.35 20.44
CA ILE A 223 -27.27 1.12 21.62
C ILE A 223 -28.72 0.75 21.93
N PRO A 224 -29.11 0.50 23.20
CA PRO A 224 -30.51 0.31 23.57
C PRO A 224 -31.34 1.44 22.98
N LEU A 225 -32.51 1.12 22.42
CA LEU A 225 -33.36 2.11 21.76
C LEU A 225 -33.81 3.17 22.78
N ILE A 226 -33.10 4.30 22.89
CA ILE A 226 -33.44 5.35 23.86
C ILE A 226 -34.60 6.21 23.31
N SER A 227 -34.72 6.34 21.97
CA SER A 227 -35.81 6.99 21.25
C SER A 227 -35.73 6.67 19.74
N GLN A 228 -36.86 6.56 19.05
CA GLN A 228 -36.92 6.39 17.57
C GLN A 228 -36.28 7.57 16.81
N GLU A 229 -36.14 8.73 17.44
CA GLU A 229 -35.62 9.95 16.81
C GLU A 229 -34.07 10.03 16.80
N LYS A 230 -33.37 9.12 17.49
CA LYS A 230 -31.91 9.17 17.65
C LYS A 230 -31.19 7.89 17.20
N ALA A 231 -31.73 7.22 16.20
CA ALA A 231 -31.04 6.11 15.53
C ALA A 231 -30.06 6.62 14.45
N ALA A 232 -29.26 7.63 14.76
CA ALA A 232 -28.12 8.03 13.93
C ALA A 232 -27.17 8.94 14.71
N VAL A 233 -25.89 8.76 14.40
CA VAL A 233 -24.71 9.53 14.82
C VAL A 233 -24.16 9.20 16.21
N ILE A 234 -23.28 8.19 16.26
CA ILE A 234 -21.94 8.38 16.86
C ILE A 234 -20.93 7.65 15.95
N LEU A 235 -20.30 8.42 15.06
CA LEU A 235 -18.92 8.22 14.62
C LEU A 235 -18.19 9.53 14.98
#